data_AF-A0A841J5K8-F1
#
_entry.id   AF-A0A841J5K8-F1
#
_cell.length_a   1.000
_cell.length_b   1.000
_cell.length_c   1.000
_cell.angle_alpha   90.00
_cell.angle_beta   90.00
_cell.angle_gamma   90.00
#
_symmetry.space_group_name_H-M   'P 1'
#
loop_
_entity.id
_entity.type
_entity.pdbx_description
1 polymer ?
#
loop_
_entity_poly.entity_id
_entity_poly.type
_entity_poly.pdbx_seq_one_letter_code
_entity_poly.pdbx_strand_id
1 'polypeptide(L)'
;MTLPHFDLPSRLEPLVLIWPAPGNPAAFWHFSTPDEWRAFVNTLALDPRVPDIVKLKFERAQKLFLLGWIDTDLIKGAELVALTALELALKDRFGHVVPRLATKKIVPSSPDAMMAQPIRYSFKALLRHLVDNEGLTDAQIPMIARCGGTATGQLTGQTKPTLEERRNAMAHGDPFDGMSTSGLVELVRDLIMFAYRHYLADMPPVMAQR
;
A
#
# COMPACT_ATOMS: atom_id res chain seq x y z
N MET A 1 -15.21 1.71 -3.62
CA MET A 1 -16.17 1.27 -4.66
C MET A 1 -15.95 -0.22 -4.89
N THR A 2 -16.88 -0.92 -5.53
CA THR A 2 -16.69 -2.33 -5.92
C THR A 2 -15.64 -2.42 -7.04
N LEU A 3 -14.73 -3.40 -7.00
CA LEU A 3 -13.76 -3.62 -8.08
C LEU A 3 -14.47 -3.77 -9.43
N PRO A 4 -13.88 -3.29 -10.54
CA PRO A 4 -14.50 -3.37 -11.85
C PRO A 4 -14.82 -4.82 -12.18
N HIS A 5 -16.07 -5.06 -12.59
CA HIS A 5 -16.54 -6.36 -13.00
C HIS A 5 -16.18 -6.55 -14.47
N PHE A 6 -15.12 -7.30 -14.73
CA PHE A 6 -14.71 -7.75 -16.05
C PHE A 6 -14.41 -9.24 -15.97
N ASP A 7 -14.70 -9.96 -17.05
CA ASP A 7 -14.55 -11.40 -17.08
C ASP A 7 -13.06 -11.77 -17.08
N LEU A 8 -12.69 -12.59 -16.12
CA LEU A 8 -11.37 -13.19 -16.03
C LEU A 8 -11.43 -14.60 -16.64
N PRO A 9 -10.50 -14.97 -17.53
CA PRO A 9 -10.53 -16.28 -18.18
C PRO A 9 -10.29 -17.40 -17.17
N SER A 10 -10.78 -18.60 -17.46
CA SER A 10 -10.37 -19.79 -16.71
C SER A 10 -8.89 -20.09 -16.93
N ARG A 11 -8.20 -20.58 -15.90
CA ARG A 11 -6.82 -21.04 -15.98
C ARG A 11 -6.79 -22.56 -15.98
N LEU A 12 -5.79 -23.15 -16.65
CA LEU A 12 -5.53 -24.60 -16.58
C LEU A 12 -4.92 -24.99 -15.23
N GLU A 13 -4.08 -24.11 -14.69
CA GLU A 13 -3.42 -24.28 -13.40
C GLU A 13 -3.86 -23.20 -12.41
N PRO A 14 -4.04 -23.54 -11.12
CA PRO A 14 -4.32 -22.56 -10.09
C PRO A 14 -3.30 -21.43 -10.07
N LEU A 15 -3.75 -20.21 -9.77
CA LEU A 15 -2.84 -19.14 -9.43
C LEU A 15 -2.26 -19.42 -8.05
N VAL A 16 -0.92 -19.44 -7.95
CA VAL A 16 -0.20 -19.64 -6.70
C VAL A 16 0.41 -18.34 -6.24
N LEU A 17 0.16 -17.97 -4.98
CA LEU A 17 0.70 -16.77 -4.36
C LEU A 17 1.40 -17.14 -3.05
N ILE A 18 2.63 -16.65 -2.86
CA ILE A 18 3.27 -16.72 -1.55
C ILE A 18 2.62 -15.64 -0.68
N TRP A 19 1.88 -16.03 0.37
CA TRP A 19 1.13 -15.13 1.23
C TRP A 19 1.19 -15.51 2.71
N PRO A 20 1.13 -14.55 3.66
CA PRO A 20 1.12 -14.87 5.07
C PRO A 20 -0.17 -15.61 5.50
N ALA A 21 -0.01 -16.71 6.22
CA ALA A 21 -1.06 -17.47 6.90
C ALA A 21 -0.79 -17.55 8.42
N PRO A 22 -1.81 -17.85 9.25
CA PRO A 22 -1.62 -18.10 10.68
C PRO A 22 -0.47 -19.08 10.96
N GLY A 23 0.58 -18.61 11.64
CA GLY A 23 1.75 -19.43 11.99
C GLY A 23 2.70 -19.73 10.82
N ASN A 24 2.42 -19.29 9.61
CA ASN A 24 3.29 -19.44 8.44
C ASN A 24 3.36 -18.15 7.61
N PRO A 25 4.41 -17.31 7.77
CA PRO A 25 4.50 -16.04 7.07
C PRO A 25 4.76 -16.15 5.56
N ALA A 26 5.04 -17.34 5.04
CA ALA A 26 5.34 -17.59 3.62
C ALA A 26 4.58 -18.83 3.09
N ALA A 27 3.28 -18.91 3.39
CA ALA A 27 2.45 -20.00 2.91
C ALA A 27 2.15 -19.88 1.41
N PHE A 28 1.91 -21.01 0.75
CA PHE A 28 1.44 -21.04 -0.63
C PHE A 28 -0.08 -21.05 -0.67
N TRP A 29 -0.67 -19.93 -1.06
CA TRP A 29 -2.11 -19.80 -1.27
C TRP A 29 -2.43 -20.15 -2.73
N HIS A 30 -3.52 -20.88 -2.93
CA HIS A 30 -3.95 -21.38 -4.22
C HIS A 30 -5.34 -20.82 -4.54
N PHE A 31 -5.50 -20.31 -5.76
CA PHE A 31 -6.77 -19.83 -6.27
C PHE A 31 -7.09 -20.60 -7.55
N SER A 32 -8.16 -21.40 -7.50
CA SER A 32 -8.54 -22.29 -8.59
C SER A 32 -9.48 -21.62 -9.57
N THR A 33 -10.24 -20.62 -9.10
CA THR A 33 -11.22 -19.91 -9.93
C THR A 33 -11.00 -18.40 -9.92
N PRO A 34 -11.43 -17.69 -10.98
CA PRO A 34 -11.36 -16.25 -11.00
C PRO A 34 -12.19 -15.57 -9.89
N ASP A 35 -13.29 -16.20 -9.47
CA ASP A 35 -14.14 -15.70 -8.40
C ASP A 35 -13.47 -15.79 -7.03
N GLU A 36 -12.76 -16.88 -6.73
CA GLU A 36 -11.93 -17.01 -5.52
C GLU A 36 -10.87 -15.92 -5.47
N TRP A 37 -10.17 -15.69 -6.59
CA TRP A 37 -9.17 -14.64 -6.70
C TRP A 37 -9.79 -13.26 -6.46
N ARG A 38 -10.87 -12.94 -7.17
CA ARG A 38 -11.56 -11.65 -7.05
C ARG A 38 -12.08 -11.41 -5.63
N ALA A 39 -12.67 -12.44 -5.00
CA ALA A 39 -13.13 -12.38 -3.62
C ALA A 39 -11.97 -12.02 -2.68
N PHE A 40 -10.82 -12.65 -2.85
CA PHE A 40 -9.61 -12.32 -2.10
C PHE A 40 -9.15 -10.88 -2.34
N VAL A 41 -9.02 -10.41 -3.59
CA VAL A 41 -8.59 -9.03 -3.88
C VAL A 41 -9.57 -8.00 -3.27
N ASN A 42 -10.87 -8.31 -3.23
CA ASN A 42 -11.88 -7.47 -2.57
C ASN A 42 -11.64 -7.33 -1.06
N THR A 43 -11.10 -8.35 -0.38
CA THR A 43 -10.79 -8.27 1.07
C THR A 43 -9.71 -7.22 1.37
N LEU A 44 -8.88 -6.88 0.38
CA LEU A 44 -7.83 -5.87 0.51
C LEU A 44 -8.36 -4.43 0.42
N ALA A 45 -9.67 -4.22 0.26
CA ALA A 45 -10.23 -2.88 0.16
C ALA A 45 -9.95 -2.04 1.42
N LEU A 46 -9.74 -0.74 1.20
CA LEU A 46 -9.71 0.26 2.26
C LEU A 46 -11.14 0.56 2.75
N ASP A 47 -11.26 1.07 3.98
CA ASP A 47 -12.54 1.58 4.49
C ASP A 47 -13.06 2.68 3.54
N PRO A 48 -14.35 2.65 3.14
CA PRO A 48 -14.92 3.59 2.17
C PRO A 48 -14.82 5.05 2.60
N ARG A 49 -14.65 5.31 3.90
CA ARG A 49 -14.46 6.63 4.50
C ARG A 49 -13.07 7.22 4.28
N VAL A 50 -12.07 6.42 3.89
CA VAL A 50 -10.75 6.96 3.51
C VAL A 50 -10.92 7.92 2.31
N PRO A 51 -10.28 9.11 2.33
CA PRO A 51 -10.41 10.09 1.26
C PRO A 51 -10.17 9.54 -0.15
N ASP A 52 -10.99 10.01 -1.10
CA ASP A 52 -11.02 9.48 -2.47
C ASP A 52 -9.66 9.48 -3.17
N ILE A 53 -8.83 10.51 -2.94
CA ILE A 53 -7.51 10.60 -3.59
C ILE A 53 -6.59 9.42 -3.22
N VAL A 54 -6.67 8.94 -1.97
CA VAL A 54 -5.92 7.76 -1.50
C VAL A 54 -6.64 6.49 -1.93
N LYS A 55 -7.95 6.41 -1.70
CA LYS A 55 -8.76 5.24 -2.03
C LYS A 55 -8.65 4.88 -3.51
N LEU A 56 -8.88 5.83 -4.42
CA LEU A 56 -8.79 5.61 -5.86
C LEU A 56 -7.37 5.21 -6.30
N LYS A 57 -6.34 5.69 -5.60
CA LYS A 57 -4.95 5.29 -5.88
C LYS A 57 -4.67 3.87 -5.44
N PHE A 58 -5.16 3.46 -4.27
CA PHE A 58 -5.05 2.08 -3.80
C PHE A 58 -5.92 1.11 -4.62
N GLU A 59 -7.12 1.53 -5.04
CA GLU A 59 -7.98 0.75 -5.95
C GLU A 59 -7.27 0.48 -7.30
N ARG A 60 -6.37 1.35 -7.77
CA ARG A 60 -5.52 1.05 -8.95
C ARG A 60 -4.54 -0.08 -8.68
N ALA A 61 -3.96 -0.16 -7.48
CA ALA A 61 -3.15 -1.31 -7.08
C ALA A 61 -3.99 -2.59 -7.07
N GLN A 62 -5.20 -2.56 -6.49
CA GLN A 62 -6.09 -3.72 -6.50
C GLN A 62 -6.49 -4.15 -7.93
N LYS A 63 -6.69 -3.22 -8.86
CA LYS A 63 -6.96 -3.55 -10.28
C LYS A 63 -5.78 -4.26 -10.94
N LEU A 64 -4.55 -3.79 -10.71
CA LEU A 64 -3.35 -4.48 -11.22
C LEU A 64 -3.20 -5.87 -10.58
N PHE A 65 -3.48 -5.97 -9.28
CA PHE A 65 -3.45 -7.24 -8.57
C PHE A 65 -4.49 -8.21 -9.15
N LEU A 66 -5.72 -7.73 -9.39
CA LEU A 66 -6.77 -8.50 -10.04
C LEU A 66 -6.33 -9.01 -11.43
N LEU A 67 -5.69 -8.14 -12.24
CA LEU A 67 -5.12 -8.52 -13.54
C LEU A 67 -3.94 -9.49 -13.43
N GLY A 68 -3.33 -9.62 -12.25
CA GLY A 68 -2.38 -10.67 -11.87
C GLY A 68 -2.87 -12.09 -12.14
N TRP A 69 -4.20 -12.27 -12.24
CA TRP A 69 -4.81 -13.52 -12.67
C TRP A 69 -4.50 -13.89 -14.12
N ILE A 70 -4.39 -12.89 -14.99
CA ILE A 70 -4.06 -13.09 -16.41
C ILE A 70 -2.56 -13.22 -16.56
N ASP A 71 -1.83 -12.30 -15.95
CA ASP A 71 -0.36 -12.23 -16.02
C ASP A 71 0.21 -11.89 -14.64
N THR A 72 0.94 -12.84 -14.06
CA THR A 72 1.49 -12.73 -12.71
C THR A 72 2.50 -11.61 -12.55
N ASP A 73 3.12 -11.14 -13.64
CA ASP A 73 4.10 -10.06 -13.58
C ASP A 73 3.43 -8.76 -13.12
N LEU A 74 2.14 -8.58 -13.41
CA LEU A 74 1.36 -7.41 -12.98
C LEU A 74 1.21 -7.29 -11.45
N ILE A 75 1.43 -8.38 -10.70
CA ILE A 75 1.42 -8.37 -9.23
C ILE A 75 2.49 -7.42 -8.68
N LYS A 76 3.67 -7.35 -9.31
CA LYS A 76 4.72 -6.43 -8.88
C LYS A 76 4.39 -4.97 -9.18
N GLY A 77 3.79 -4.70 -10.33
CA GLY A 77 3.22 -3.39 -10.62
C GLY A 77 2.20 -2.96 -9.56
N ALA A 78 1.35 -3.89 -9.10
CA ALA A 78 0.40 -3.62 -8.02
C ALA A 78 1.09 -3.27 -6.69
N GLU A 79 2.14 -3.99 -6.30
CA GLU A 79 2.95 -3.69 -5.10
C GLU A 79 3.53 -2.28 -5.12
N LEU A 80 4.10 -1.87 -6.26
CA LEU A 80 4.61 -0.51 -6.43
C LEU A 80 3.49 0.52 -6.28
N VAL A 81 2.36 0.34 -6.98
CA VAL A 81 1.23 1.27 -6.88
C VAL A 81 0.69 1.35 -5.46
N ALA A 82 0.62 0.22 -4.74
CA ALA A 82 0.24 0.16 -3.33
C ALA A 82 1.18 1.00 -2.46
N LEU A 83 2.50 0.83 -2.58
CA LEU A 83 3.48 1.65 -1.86
C LEU A 83 3.33 3.14 -2.17
N THR A 84 3.06 3.51 -3.42
CA THR A 84 2.81 4.91 -3.76
C THR A 84 1.49 5.44 -3.17
N ALA A 85 0.49 4.58 -2.98
CA ALA A 85 -0.76 4.93 -2.27
C ALA A 85 -0.51 5.15 -0.78
N LEU A 86 0.31 4.31 -0.15
CA LEU A 86 0.77 4.53 1.23
C LEU A 86 1.54 5.84 1.35
N GLU A 87 2.49 6.13 0.47
CA GLU A 87 3.21 7.40 0.50
C GLU A 87 2.27 8.61 0.39
N LEU A 88 1.23 8.52 -0.43
CA LEU A 88 0.21 9.56 -0.55
C LEU A 88 -0.61 9.70 0.75
N ALA A 89 -1.06 8.59 1.33
CA ALA A 89 -1.79 8.57 2.59
C ALA A 89 -0.99 9.20 3.74
N LEU A 90 0.30 8.85 3.86
CA LEU A 90 1.14 9.40 4.91
C LEU A 90 1.42 10.89 4.70
N LYS A 91 1.55 11.36 3.44
CA LYS A 91 1.66 12.80 3.14
C LYS A 91 0.41 13.55 3.54
N ASP A 92 -0.77 13.00 3.23
CA ASP A 92 -2.06 13.59 3.61
C ASP A 92 -2.17 13.73 5.14
N ARG A 93 -1.86 12.66 5.88
CA ARG A 93 -2.01 12.63 7.34
C ARG A 93 -0.92 13.38 8.09
N PHE A 94 0.33 13.28 7.64
CA PHE A 94 1.49 13.67 8.45
C PHE A 94 2.40 14.70 7.76
N GLY A 95 2.10 15.12 6.52
CA GLY A 95 2.91 16.11 5.80
C GLY A 95 2.97 17.49 6.46
N HIS A 96 2.06 17.78 7.40
CA HIS A 96 2.09 19.03 8.16
C HIS A 96 3.05 18.99 9.35
N VAL A 97 3.40 17.79 9.87
CA VAL A 97 4.34 17.60 10.99
C VAL A 97 5.70 17.07 10.56
N VAL A 98 5.78 16.30 9.47
CA VAL A 98 7.03 15.76 8.96
C VAL A 98 7.76 16.82 8.13
N PRO A 99 9.05 17.11 8.41
CA PRO A 99 9.82 18.09 7.66
C PRO A 99 9.81 17.83 6.16
N ARG A 100 9.60 18.92 5.40
CA ARG A 100 9.69 18.91 3.94
C ARG A 100 11.15 18.74 3.52
N LEU A 101 11.37 18.00 2.45
CA LEU A 101 12.69 17.95 1.82
C LEU A 101 13.03 19.34 1.29
N ALA A 102 14.27 19.79 1.53
CA ALA A 102 14.74 21.07 1.05
C ALA A 102 14.56 21.17 -0.47
N THR A 103 13.71 22.10 -0.90
CA THR A 103 13.63 22.52 -2.30
C THR A 103 14.55 23.72 -2.49
N LYS A 104 15.11 23.89 -3.70
CA LYS A 104 15.81 25.13 -4.03
C LYS A 104 14.86 26.30 -3.74
N LYS A 105 15.35 27.33 -3.05
CA LYS A 105 14.58 28.57 -2.85
C LYS A 105 14.39 29.21 -4.22
N ILE A 106 13.17 29.15 -4.75
CA ILE A 106 12.82 29.80 -6.00
C ILE A 106 12.36 31.22 -5.66
N VAL A 107 12.92 32.21 -6.34
CA VAL A 107 12.51 33.61 -6.19
C VAL A 107 11.14 33.76 -6.85
N PRO A 108 10.10 34.29 -6.17
CA PRO A 108 8.72 34.32 -6.69
C PRO A 108 8.54 35.03 -8.03
N SER A 109 9.44 35.95 -8.38
CA SER A 109 9.44 36.72 -9.63
C SER A 109 10.33 36.12 -10.72
N SER A 110 10.99 34.98 -10.47
CA SER A 110 11.83 34.32 -11.47
C SER A 110 10.99 33.46 -12.43
N PRO A 111 11.44 33.27 -13.68
CA PRO A 111 10.84 32.29 -14.60
C PRO A 111 10.75 30.88 -13.98
N ASP A 112 11.67 30.55 -13.08
CA ASP A 112 11.71 29.28 -12.35
C ASP A 112 10.53 29.09 -11.39
N ALA A 113 9.84 30.17 -10.97
CA ALA A 113 8.66 30.09 -10.10
C ALA A 113 7.49 29.38 -10.80
N MET A 114 7.37 29.53 -12.13
CA MET A 114 6.38 28.82 -12.94
C MET A 114 6.73 27.33 -13.12
N MET A 115 7.98 26.96 -12.84
CA MET A 115 8.50 25.58 -12.89
C MET A 115 8.71 25.00 -11.49
N ALA A 116 8.15 25.64 -10.46
CA ALA A 116 8.33 25.22 -9.07
C ALA A 116 7.84 23.79 -8.87
N GLN A 117 8.76 22.91 -8.46
CA GLN A 117 8.40 21.53 -8.19
C GLN A 117 7.48 21.46 -6.97
N PRO A 118 6.51 20.52 -6.97
CA PRO A 118 5.65 20.29 -5.83
C PRO A 118 6.49 19.96 -4.59
N ILE A 119 5.96 20.32 -3.42
CA ILE A 119 6.59 20.04 -2.12
C ILE A 119 6.90 18.54 -2.02
N ARG A 120 8.16 18.23 -1.70
CA ARG A 120 8.61 16.84 -1.56
C ARG A 120 8.75 16.47 -0.08
N TYR A 121 8.39 15.24 0.24
CA TYR A 121 8.56 14.65 1.56
C TYR A 121 9.41 13.39 1.43
N SER A 122 10.18 13.07 2.46
CA SER A 122 10.91 11.80 2.53
C SER A 122 9.94 10.68 2.90
N PHE A 123 9.80 9.68 2.02
CA PHE A 123 8.96 8.51 2.31
C PHE A 123 9.46 7.76 3.56
N LYS A 124 10.78 7.63 3.70
CA LYS A 124 11.43 7.10 4.92
C LYS A 124 11.03 7.87 6.18
N ALA A 125 11.04 9.21 6.15
CA ALA A 125 10.66 10.00 7.32
C ALA A 125 9.18 9.82 7.69
N LEU A 126 8.30 9.74 6.69
CA LEU A 126 6.87 9.48 6.88
C LEU A 126 6.62 8.08 7.48
N LEU A 127 7.33 7.05 7.01
CA LEU A 127 7.23 5.69 7.54
C LEU A 127 7.71 5.61 8.99
N ARG A 128 8.84 6.27 9.30
CA ARG A 128 9.36 6.34 10.67
C ARG A 128 8.40 7.03 11.62
N HIS A 129 7.73 8.09 11.18
CA HIS A 129 6.77 8.83 11.99
C HIS A 129 5.62 7.93 12.50
N LEU A 130 5.19 6.93 11.73
CA LEU A 130 4.19 5.95 12.18
C LEU A 130 4.61 5.23 13.46
N VAL A 131 5.89 4.90 13.59
CA VAL A 131 6.41 4.16 14.75
C VAL A 131 6.83 5.13 15.85
N ASP A 132 7.69 6.08 15.50
CA ASP A 132 8.37 6.96 16.47
C ASP A 132 7.40 7.96 17.13
N ASN A 133 6.33 8.37 16.45
CA ASN A 133 5.40 9.42 16.93
C ASN A 133 3.97 8.93 17.08
N GLU A 134 3.50 8.10 16.15
CA GLU A 134 2.13 7.59 16.17
C GLU A 134 1.99 6.29 16.98
N GLY A 135 3.11 5.73 17.47
CA GLY A 135 3.15 4.57 18.36
C GLY A 135 2.75 3.25 17.70
N LEU A 136 2.92 3.12 16.38
CA LEU A 136 2.63 1.89 15.66
C LEU A 136 3.50 0.73 16.18
N THR A 137 2.84 -0.36 16.56
CA THR A 137 3.45 -1.64 16.92
C THR A 137 2.97 -2.74 15.99
N ASP A 138 3.71 -3.85 15.92
CA ASP A 138 3.32 -5.01 15.11
C ASP A 138 1.96 -5.60 15.50
N ALA A 139 1.57 -5.50 16.78
CA ALA A 139 0.27 -5.93 17.27
C ALA A 139 -0.91 -5.11 16.71
N GLN A 140 -0.65 -3.91 16.20
CA GLN A 140 -1.66 -3.03 15.61
C GLN A 140 -1.77 -3.18 14.10
N ILE A 141 -0.97 -4.06 13.49
CA ILE A 141 -1.03 -4.37 12.05
C ILE A 141 -1.84 -5.68 11.91
N PRO A 142 -3.11 -5.63 11.43
CA PRO A 142 -3.99 -6.80 11.38
C PRO A 142 -3.37 -8.05 10.76
N MET A 143 -2.69 -7.93 9.62
CA MET A 143 -2.01 -9.07 8.99
C MET A 143 -0.95 -9.69 9.91
N ILE A 144 -0.14 -8.87 10.60
CA ILE A 144 0.92 -9.34 11.49
C ILE A 144 0.33 -9.92 12.78
N ALA A 145 -0.70 -9.30 13.34
CA ALA A 145 -1.42 -9.84 14.49
C ALA A 145 -2.05 -11.21 14.19
N ARG A 146 -2.58 -11.39 12.97
CA ARG A 146 -3.20 -12.65 12.52
C ARG A 146 -2.17 -13.75 12.21
N CYS A 147 -1.09 -13.39 11.50
CA CYS A 147 -0.16 -14.37 10.92
C CYS A 147 1.12 -14.57 11.75
N GLY A 148 1.43 -13.65 12.67
CA GLY A 148 2.72 -13.53 13.33
C GLY A 148 3.76 -12.79 12.47
N GLY A 149 4.96 -12.59 13.02
CA GLY A 149 6.06 -11.88 12.37
C GLY A 149 6.20 -10.42 12.81
N THR A 150 6.96 -9.64 12.05
CA THR A 150 7.25 -8.23 12.34
C THR A 150 7.34 -7.42 11.04
N ALA A 151 6.76 -6.23 11.01
CA ALA A 151 6.83 -5.28 9.91
C ALA A 151 7.45 -3.94 10.32
N THR A 152 7.33 -3.53 11.60
CA THR A 152 7.84 -2.23 12.09
C THR A 152 9.32 -1.99 11.77
N GLY A 153 10.16 -3.03 11.83
CA GLY A 153 11.58 -2.95 11.44
C GLY A 153 11.82 -2.48 10.00
N GLN A 154 10.91 -2.81 9.07
CA GLN A 154 10.96 -2.37 7.67
C GLN A 154 10.60 -0.89 7.49
N LEU A 155 9.91 -0.28 8.47
CA LEU A 155 9.56 1.15 8.49
C LEU A 155 10.67 1.97 9.16
N THR A 156 11.26 1.45 10.24
CA THR A 156 12.29 2.15 11.01
C THR A 156 13.68 2.06 10.37
N GLY A 157 13.93 1.04 9.55
CA GLY A 157 15.22 0.75 8.95
C GLY A 157 16.03 -0.34 9.65
N GLN A 158 15.45 -0.98 10.67
CA GLN A 158 16.09 -2.10 11.39
C GLN A 158 16.08 -3.40 10.56
N THR A 159 15.14 -3.55 9.63
CA THR A 159 15.01 -4.71 8.74
C THR A 159 15.15 -4.27 7.29
N LYS A 160 16.01 -4.96 6.53
CA LYS A 160 16.23 -4.71 5.10
C LYS A 160 15.66 -5.83 4.21
N PRO A 161 15.25 -5.51 2.98
CA PRO A 161 15.08 -4.16 2.46
C PRO A 161 13.88 -3.47 3.11
N THR A 162 14.03 -2.18 3.41
CA THR A 162 12.97 -1.33 3.96
C THR A 162 11.87 -1.09 2.92
N LEU A 163 10.70 -0.61 3.35
CA LEU A 163 9.62 -0.26 2.40
C LEU A 163 10.03 0.88 1.46
N GLU A 164 10.88 1.79 1.92
CA GLU A 164 11.43 2.87 1.08
C GLU A 164 12.43 2.35 0.06
N GLU A 165 13.36 1.48 0.46
CA GLU A 165 14.29 0.81 -0.46
C GLU A 165 13.52 -0.01 -1.52
N ARG A 166 12.48 -0.76 -1.13
CA ARG A 166 11.62 -1.51 -2.06
C ARG A 166 10.91 -0.58 -3.05
N ARG A 167 10.28 0.49 -2.57
CA ARG A 167 9.60 1.48 -3.41
C ARG A 167 10.57 2.10 -4.41
N ASN A 168 11.77 2.48 -3.97
CA ASN A 168 12.79 3.10 -4.83
C ASN A 168 13.34 2.11 -5.87
N ALA A 169 13.59 0.87 -5.47
CA ALA A 169 14.05 -0.18 -6.39
C ALA A 169 13.03 -0.41 -7.51
N MET A 170 11.75 -0.55 -7.19
CA MET A 170 10.70 -0.73 -8.21
C MET A 170 10.46 0.53 -9.06
N ALA A 171 10.67 1.73 -8.52
CA ALA A 171 10.46 2.97 -9.27
C ALA A 171 11.62 3.34 -10.21
N HIS A 172 12.83 2.81 -9.97
CA HIS A 172 14.05 3.19 -10.71
C HIS A 172 14.73 2.01 -11.42
N GLY A 173 14.45 0.77 -11.01
CA GLY A 173 14.86 -0.45 -11.69
C GLY A 173 13.74 -0.99 -12.58
N ASP A 174 13.67 -2.31 -12.71
CA ASP A 174 12.55 -2.98 -13.36
C ASP A 174 11.42 -3.19 -12.34
N PRO A 175 10.23 -2.57 -12.52
CA PRO A 175 9.10 -2.75 -11.63
C PRO A 175 8.47 -4.14 -11.69
N PHE A 176 8.91 -5.02 -12.60
CA PHE A 176 8.41 -6.38 -12.79
C PHE A 176 9.44 -7.46 -12.47
N ASP A 177 10.72 -7.11 -12.33
CA ASP A 177 11.77 -8.07 -11.99
C ASP A 177 11.68 -8.51 -10.52
N GLY A 178 11.75 -9.83 -10.31
CA GLY A 178 11.78 -10.49 -9.00
C GLY A 178 10.42 -10.99 -8.46
N MET A 179 10.50 -11.95 -7.54
CA MET A 179 9.32 -12.57 -6.92
C MET A 179 8.50 -11.58 -6.08
N SER A 180 7.17 -11.70 -6.12
CA SER A 180 6.24 -10.89 -5.32
C SER A 180 6.64 -10.84 -3.85
N THR A 181 6.49 -9.67 -3.24
CA THR A 181 6.72 -9.47 -1.82
C THR A 181 5.47 -9.95 -1.09
N SER A 182 5.54 -11.17 -0.58
CA SER A 182 4.44 -11.83 0.16
C SER A 182 3.73 -10.88 1.13
N GLY A 183 2.41 -10.70 0.96
CA GLY A 183 1.58 -9.88 1.84
C GLY A 183 1.76 -8.36 1.72
N LEU A 184 2.62 -7.85 0.85
CA LEU A 184 2.94 -6.41 0.84
C LEU A 184 1.73 -5.52 0.59
N VAL A 185 0.83 -5.89 -0.31
CA VAL A 185 -0.37 -5.09 -0.59
C VAL A 185 -1.30 -5.03 0.63
N GLU A 186 -1.42 -6.13 1.39
CA GLU A 186 -2.18 -6.18 2.65
C GLU A 186 -1.48 -5.38 3.75
N LEU A 187 -0.16 -5.47 3.88
CA LEU A 187 0.60 -4.63 4.80
C LEU A 187 0.39 -3.14 4.51
N VAL A 188 0.49 -2.74 3.23
CA VAL A 188 0.24 -1.35 2.82
C VAL A 188 -1.18 -0.93 3.18
N ARG A 189 -2.19 -1.76 2.91
CA ARG A 189 -3.57 -1.53 3.31
C ARG A 189 -3.67 -1.27 4.81
N ASP A 190 -3.08 -2.13 5.62
CA ASP A 190 -3.12 -2.02 7.08
C ASP A 190 -2.42 -0.75 7.59
N LEU A 191 -1.29 -0.37 6.99
CA LEU A 191 -0.58 0.87 7.33
C LEU A 191 -1.38 2.13 6.94
N ILE A 192 -2.09 2.12 5.80
CA ILE A 192 -3.00 3.21 5.43
C ILE A 192 -4.13 3.30 6.46
N MET A 193 -4.75 2.17 6.80
CA MET A 193 -5.84 2.13 7.78
C MET A 193 -5.39 2.64 9.15
N PHE A 194 -4.18 2.28 9.58
CA PHE A 194 -3.59 2.81 10.80
C PHE A 194 -3.35 4.32 10.72
N ALA A 195 -2.81 4.83 9.61
CA ALA A 195 -2.58 6.27 9.43
C ALA A 195 -3.88 7.09 9.52
N TYR A 196 -5.00 6.52 9.06
CA TYR A 196 -6.32 7.15 9.11
C TYR A 196 -7.13 6.82 10.39
N ARG A 197 -6.62 6.02 11.33
CA ARG A 197 -7.41 5.49 12.47
C ARG A 197 -8.15 6.56 13.27
N HIS A 198 -7.50 7.70 13.57
CA HIS A 198 -8.12 8.80 14.31
C HIS A 198 -9.20 9.50 13.47
N TYR A 199 -8.91 9.77 12.20
CA TYR A 199 -9.88 10.32 11.27
C TYR A 199 -11.14 9.44 11.12
N LEU A 200 -10.95 8.12 11.08
CA LEU A 200 -12.06 7.16 10.97
C LEU A 200 -12.86 7.02 12.27
N ALA A 201 -12.23 7.24 13.42
CA ALA A 201 -12.90 7.24 14.72
C ALA A 201 -13.80 8.46 14.90
N ASP A 202 -13.40 9.60 14.33
CA ASP A 202 -14.16 10.86 14.40
C ASP A 202 -15.33 10.93 13.40
N MET A 203 -15.38 10.01 12.42
CA MET A 203 -16.43 9.99 11.40
C MET A 203 -17.62 9.12 11.84
N PRO A 204 -18.86 9.58 11.57
CA PRO A 204 -20.05 8.77 11.86
C PRO A 204 -19.99 7.41 11.15
N PRO A 205 -20.56 6.36 11.75
CA PRO A 205 -20.61 5.04 11.13
C PRO A 205 -21.36 5.12 9.80
N VAL A 206 -20.90 4.38 8.80
CA VAL A 206 -21.61 4.27 7.52
C VAL A 206 -22.95 3.62 7.81
N MET A 207 -24.05 4.37 7.63
CA MET A 207 -25.38 3.79 7.74
C MET A 207 -25.54 2.77 6.62
N ALA A 208 -25.80 1.51 6.99
CA ALA A 208 -26.09 0.45 6.04
C ALA A 208 -27.30 0.87 5.20
N GLN A 209 -27.07 1.12 3.91
CA GLN A 209 -28.16 1.25 2.96
C GLN A 209 -28.84 -0.12 2.90
N ARG A 210 -30.10 -0.16 3.36
CA ARG A 210 -31.00 -1.30 3.22
C ARG A 210 -31.43 -1.45 1.77
#